data_AF-A0A8T5ISA5-F1
#
_entry.id   AF-A0A8T5ISA5-F1
#
_cell.length_a   1.000
_cell.length_b   1.000
_cell.length_c   1.000
_cell.angle_alpha   90.00
_cell.angle_beta   90.00
_cell.angle_gamma   90.00
#
_symmetry.space_group_name_H-M   'P 1'
#
loop_
_entity.id
_entity.type
_entity.pdbx_description
1 polymer ?
#
loop_
_entity_poly.entity_id
_entity_poly.type
_entity_poly.pdbx_seq_one_letter_code
_entity_poly.pdbx_strand_id
1 'polypeptide(L)'
;MEMHLSEIIDRMTIVKLKIERIGESHLEEEYKEYEIAIKEFEKKGIKIKDEWFSRLYETNRKIWDLESDIRKGKENELGLEEVGRRAIEIRNINQQRVSIKNQITEETGSGFKDIKMNHASAE
;
A
#
# COMPACT_ATOMS: atom_id res chain seq x y z
N MET A 1 -1.95 -12.10 -15.40
CA MET A 1 -0.74 -11.35 -15.02
C MET A 1 -0.32 -11.90 -13.68
N GLU A 2 0.85 -12.55 -13.58
CA GLU A 2 1.37 -13.02 -12.30
C GLU A 2 1.65 -11.80 -11.42
N MET A 3 1.02 -11.71 -10.24
CA MET A 3 1.26 -10.59 -9.33
C MET A 3 2.61 -10.74 -8.65
N HIS A 4 3.36 -9.64 -8.58
CA HIS A 4 4.65 -9.60 -7.90
C HIS A 4 4.48 -9.63 -6.39
N LEU A 5 5.47 -10.16 -5.68
CA LEU A 5 5.44 -10.28 -4.22
C LEU A 5 5.20 -8.93 -3.53
N SER A 6 5.83 -7.86 -4.00
CA SER A 6 5.65 -6.51 -3.45
C SER A 6 4.22 -5.98 -3.61
N GLU A 7 3.51 -6.35 -4.69
CA GLU A 7 2.10 -6.01 -4.89
C GLU A 7 1.19 -6.84 -4.00
N ILE A 8 1.49 -8.13 -3.83
CA ILE A 8 0.73 -9.04 -2.97
C ILE A 8 0.75 -8.56 -1.52
N ILE A 9 1.94 -8.25 -0.99
CA ILE A 9 2.10 -7.74 0.39
C ILE A 9 1.34 -6.43 0.55
N ASP A 10 1.47 -5.52 -0.41
CA ASP A 10 0.82 -4.22 -0.39
C ASP A 10 -0.71 -4.34 -0.36
N ARG A 11 -1.31 -5.14 -1.25
CA ARG A 11 -2.75 -5.41 -1.26
C ARG A 11 -3.22 -6.11 0.01
N MET A 12 -2.47 -7.10 0.48
CA MET A 12 -2.77 -7.78 1.74
C MET A 12 -2.85 -6.80 2.92
N THR A 13 -1.93 -5.82 2.99
CA THR A 13 -1.99 -4.79 4.05
C THR A 13 -3.18 -3.84 3.91
N ILE A 14 -3.62 -3.53 2.68
CA ILE A 14 -4.84 -2.75 2.44
C ILE A 14 -6.08 -3.54 2.88
N VAL A 15 -6.17 -4.82 2.51
CA VAL A 15 -7.29 -5.67 2.92
C VAL A 15 -7.34 -5.81 4.43
N LYS A 16 -6.19 -6.03 5.08
CA LYS A 16 -6.10 -6.03 6.56
C LYS A 16 -6.68 -4.76 7.16
N LEU A 17 -6.28 -3.59 6.64
CA LEU A 17 -6.80 -2.31 7.10
C LEU A 17 -8.32 -2.20 6.87
N LYS A 18 -8.84 -2.67 5.75
CA LYS A 18 -10.29 -2.69 5.47
C LYS A 18 -11.05 -3.61 6.42
N ILE A 19 -10.52 -4.80 6.73
CA ILE A 19 -11.10 -5.71 7.73
C ILE A 19 -11.21 -4.99 9.08
N GLU A 20 -10.15 -4.33 9.53
CA GLU A 20 -10.12 -3.63 10.82
C GLU A 20 -11.04 -2.40 10.89
N ARG A 21 -11.36 -1.76 9.75
CA ARG A 21 -12.13 -0.51 9.70
C ARG A 21 -13.59 -0.71 9.29
N ILE A 22 -13.88 -1.69 8.44
CA ILE A 22 -15.20 -1.94 7.84
C ILE A 22 -15.79 -3.26 8.34
N GLY A 23 -14.98 -4.32 8.41
CA GLY A 23 -15.39 -5.62 8.98
C GLY A 23 -16.33 -6.44 8.10
N GLU A 24 -16.06 -6.53 6.79
CA GLU A 24 -16.87 -7.35 5.86
C GLU A 24 -16.26 -8.75 5.64
N SER A 25 -17.11 -9.77 5.60
CA SER A 25 -16.69 -11.18 5.52
C SER A 25 -15.90 -11.53 4.26
N HIS A 26 -16.25 -10.92 3.12
CA HIS A 26 -15.57 -11.18 1.85
C HIS A 26 -14.10 -10.71 1.86
N LEU A 27 -13.75 -9.74 2.72
CA LEU A 27 -12.38 -9.25 2.87
C LEU A 27 -11.49 -10.28 3.58
N GLU A 28 -12.04 -11.08 4.50
CA GLU A 28 -11.29 -12.15 5.15
C GLU A 28 -10.94 -13.28 4.18
N GLU A 29 -11.83 -13.56 3.22
CA GLU A 29 -11.56 -14.51 2.15
C GLU A 29 -10.42 -14.01 1.24
N GLU A 30 -10.50 -12.74 0.80
CA GLU A 30 -9.44 -12.10 0.01
C GLU A 30 -8.08 -12.09 0.75
N TYR A 31 -8.09 -11.81 2.06
CA TYR A 31 -6.88 -11.83 2.88
C TYR A 31 -6.23 -13.22 2.90
N LYS A 32 -7.03 -14.28 3.05
CA LYS A 32 -6.53 -15.67 3.03
C LYS A 32 -5.93 -16.05 1.68
N GLU A 33 -6.48 -15.55 0.57
CA GLU A 33 -5.90 -15.77 -0.77
C GLU A 33 -4.49 -15.17 -0.87
N TYR A 34 -4.28 -13.96 -0.34
CA TYR A 34 -2.94 -13.37 -0.30
C TYR A 34 -1.98 -14.12 0.63
N GLU A 35 -2.45 -14.63 1.77
CA GLU A 35 -1.63 -15.49 2.65
C GLU A 35 -1.15 -16.76 1.94
N ILE A 36 -2.02 -17.39 1.13
CA ILE A 36 -1.66 -18.55 0.32
C ILE A 36 -0.61 -18.16 -0.71
N ALA A 37 -0.81 -17.05 -1.43
CA ALA A 37 0.14 -16.58 -2.43
C ALA A 37 1.53 -16.32 -1.83
N ILE A 38 1.61 -15.69 -0.65
CA ILE A 38 2.89 -15.45 0.05
C ILE A 38 3.60 -16.77 0.40
N LYS A 39 2.85 -17.77 0.88
CA LYS A 39 3.43 -19.11 1.18
C LYS A 39 4.01 -19.78 -0.06
N GLU A 40 3.51 -19.49 -1.26
CA GLU A 40 4.12 -20.00 -2.50
C GLU A 40 5.49 -19.37 -2.77
N PHE A 41 5.68 -18.08 -2.44
CA PHE A 41 7.00 -17.44 -2.53
C PHE A 41 7.96 -17.98 -1.47
N GLU A 42 7.49 -18.26 -0.26
CA GLU A 42 8.30 -18.91 0.78
C GLU A 42 8.76 -20.31 0.35
N LYS A 43 7.88 -21.10 -0.26
CA LYS A 43 8.22 -22.43 -0.83
C LYS A 43 9.25 -22.33 -1.96
N LYS A 44 9.28 -21.21 -2.70
CA LYS A 44 10.30 -20.92 -3.71
C LYS A 44 11.63 -20.44 -3.11
N GLY A 45 11.75 -20.37 -1.77
CA GLY A 45 12.97 -20.00 -1.05
C GLY A 45 13.12 -18.50 -0.77
N ILE A 46 12.08 -17.70 -1.04
CA ILE A 46 12.13 -16.26 -0.77
C ILE A 46 11.79 -16.01 0.71
N LYS A 47 12.71 -15.37 1.43
CA LYS A 47 12.51 -15.01 2.84
C LYS A 47 11.66 -13.75 2.95
N ILE A 48 10.45 -13.91 3.48
CA ILE A 48 9.54 -12.80 3.72
C ILE A 48 9.87 -12.13 5.06
N LYS A 49 9.93 -10.79 5.09
CA LYS A 49 10.23 -10.01 6.29
C LYS A 49 8.97 -9.34 6.84
N ASP A 50 8.73 -9.47 8.14
CA ASP A 50 7.61 -8.81 8.84
C ASP A 50 7.64 -7.28 8.72
N GLU A 51 8.85 -6.72 8.58
CA GLU A 51 9.05 -5.29 8.38
C GLU A 51 8.35 -4.79 7.10
N TRP A 52 8.33 -5.58 6.02
CA TRP A 52 7.68 -5.20 4.77
C TRP A 52 6.18 -4.98 4.96
N PHE A 53 5.52 -5.90 5.67
CA PHE A 53 4.10 -5.76 6.02
C PHE A 53 3.87 -4.55 6.92
N SER A 54 4.69 -4.39 7.95
CA SER A 54 4.52 -3.32 8.93
C SER A 54 4.66 -1.94 8.27
N ARG A 55 5.66 -1.76 7.40
CA ARG A 55 5.90 -0.50 6.68
C ARG A 55 4.81 -0.19 5.66
N LEU A 56 4.36 -1.19 4.89
CA LEU A 56 3.28 -1.00 3.91
C LEU A 56 1.94 -0.74 4.60
N TYR A 57 1.62 -1.49 5.66
CA TYR A 57 0.42 -1.28 6.46
C TYR A 57 0.37 0.13 7.06
N GLU A 58 1.46 0.59 7.69
CA GLU A 58 1.53 1.94 8.26
C GLU A 58 1.38 3.03 7.19
N THR A 59 2.00 2.84 6.03
CA THR A 59 1.88 3.76 4.89
C THR A 59 0.45 3.82 4.37
N ASN A 60 -0.20 2.67 4.20
CA ASN A 60 -1.59 2.56 3.76
C ASN A 60 -2.56 3.15 4.81
N ARG A 61 -2.26 2.97 6.10
CA ARG A 61 -3.02 3.57 7.22
C ARG A 61 -2.98 5.09 7.18
N LYS A 62 -1.81 5.69 6.99
CA LYS A 62 -1.66 7.16 6.89
C LYS A 62 -2.44 7.73 5.69
N ILE A 63 -2.35 7.10 4.53
CA ILE A 63 -3.14 7.50 3.34
C ILE A 63 -4.63 7.43 3.67
N TRP A 64 -5.07 6.31 4.27
CA TRP A 64 -6.46 6.14 4.65
C TRP A 64 -6.93 7.21 5.65
N ASP A 65 -6.14 7.55 6.64
CA ASP A 65 -6.53 8.53 7.66
C ASP A 65 -6.63 9.94 7.05
N LEU A 66 -5.71 10.33 6.14
CA LEU A 66 -5.76 11.60 5.41
C LEU A 66 -7.00 11.71 4.50
N GLU A 67 -7.34 10.61 3.82
CA GLU A 67 -8.51 10.53 2.94
C GLU A 67 -9.84 10.42 3.69
N SER A 68 -9.83 10.15 5.00
CA SER A 68 -11.04 9.82 5.78
C SER A 68 -12.16 10.85 5.64
N ASP A 69 -11.86 12.14 5.82
CA ASP A 69 -12.87 13.20 5.73
C ASP A 69 -13.31 13.46 4.29
N ILE A 70 -12.37 13.36 3.34
CA ILE A 70 -12.66 13.51 1.90
C ILE A 70 -13.61 12.38 1.45
N ARG A 71 -13.37 11.13 1.86
CA ARG A 71 -14.24 9.99 1.56
C ARG A 71 -15.63 10.10 2.18
N LYS A 72 -15.81 10.94 3.20
CA LYS A 72 -17.11 11.23 3.84
C LYS A 72 -17.85 12.40 3.16
N GLY A 73 -17.33 12.96 2.08
CA GLY A 73 -17.96 14.09 1.38
C GLY A 73 -17.79 15.43 2.11
N LYS A 74 -16.80 15.54 3.01
CA LYS A 74 -16.56 16.74 3.83
C LYS A 74 -15.61 17.74 3.17
N GLU A 75 -15.30 17.61 1.88
CA GLU A 75 -14.41 18.53 1.18
C GLU A 75 -14.87 20.00 1.25
N ASN A 76 -16.19 20.23 1.24
CA ASN A 76 -16.76 21.58 1.38
C ASN A 76 -16.60 22.14 2.80
N GLU A 77 -16.48 21.29 3.83
CA GLU A 77 -16.24 21.69 5.22
C GLU A 77 -14.75 21.97 5.48
N LEU A 78 -13.85 21.24 4.81
CA LEU A 78 -12.39 21.38 4.99
C LEU A 78 -11.84 22.65 4.34
N GLY A 79 -12.44 23.09 3.23
CA GLY A 79 -11.92 24.16 2.39
C GLY A 79 -10.79 23.70 1.45
N LEU A 80 -10.61 24.41 0.34
CA LEU A 80 -9.69 24.01 -0.74
C LEU A 80 -8.22 23.96 -0.31
N GLU A 81 -7.79 24.80 0.64
CA GLU A 81 -6.42 24.82 1.15
C GLU A 81 -6.07 23.51 1.89
N GLU A 82 -6.94 23.06 2.79
CA GLU A 82 -6.74 21.81 3.53
C GLU A 82 -6.82 20.59 2.61
N VAL A 83 -7.74 20.60 1.63
CA VAL A 83 -7.80 19.57 0.59
C VAL A 83 -6.48 19.52 -0.20
N GLY A 84 -5.95 20.68 -0.60
CA GLY A 84 -4.67 20.79 -1.29
C GLY A 84 -3.49 20.26 -0.45
N ARG A 85 -3.44 20.64 0.84
CA ARG A 85 -2.42 20.15 1.78
C ARG A 85 -2.44 18.63 1.91
N ARG A 86 -3.62 18.04 2.11
CA ARG A 86 -3.81 16.58 2.19
C ARG A 86 -3.43 15.88 0.90
N ALA A 87 -3.79 16.44 -0.26
CA ALA A 87 -3.43 15.87 -1.56
C ALA A 87 -1.90 15.79 -1.76
N ILE A 88 -1.17 16.85 -1.38
CA ILE A 88 0.30 16.87 -1.42
C ILE A 88 0.88 15.83 -0.45
N GLU A 89 0.32 15.72 0.74
CA GLU A 89 0.79 14.76 1.76
C GLU A 89 0.56 13.30 1.32
N ILE A 90 -0.63 12.98 0.81
CA ILE A 90 -0.97 11.66 0.24
C ILE A 90 -0.01 11.33 -0.92
N ARG A 91 0.29 12.30 -1.79
CA ARG A 91 1.24 12.13 -2.89
C ARG A 91 2.64 11.75 -2.38
N ASN A 92 3.13 12.43 -1.35
CA ASN A 92 4.44 12.15 -0.75
C ASN A 92 4.47 10.76 -0.08
N ILE A 93 3.41 10.39 0.64
CA ILE A 93 3.29 9.06 1.27
C ILE A 93 3.19 7.97 0.21
N ASN A 94 2.51 8.22 -0.92
CA ASN A 94 2.48 7.29 -2.05
C ASN A 94 3.87 7.09 -2.69
N GLN A 95 4.72 8.12 -2.73
CA GLN A 95 6.12 7.92 -3.15
C GLN A 95 6.88 7.00 -2.19
N GLN A 96 6.65 7.12 -0.88
CA GLN A 96 7.23 6.21 0.12
C GLN A 96 6.72 4.78 -0.07
N ARG A 97 5.42 4.59 -0.34
CA ARG A 97 4.82 3.28 -0.66
C ARG A 97 5.51 2.62 -1.86
N VAL A 98 5.72 3.37 -2.94
CA VAL A 98 6.44 2.89 -4.13
C VAL A 98 7.89 2.54 -3.80
N SER A 99 8.57 3.36 -3.00
CA SER A 99 9.95 3.08 -2.57
C SER A 99 10.06 1.78 -1.78
N ILE A 100 9.13 1.51 -0.86
CA ILE A 100 9.09 0.26 -0.09
C ILE A 100 8.88 -0.94 -1.03
N LYS A 101 7.96 -0.84 -2.00
CA LYS A 101 7.70 -1.90 -2.98
C LYS A 101 8.93 -2.20 -3.84
N ASN A 102 9.63 -1.15 -4.27
CA ASN A 102 10.88 -1.30 -5.04
C ASN A 102 11.99 -1.96 -4.22
N GLN A 103 12.09 -1.64 -2.92
CA GLN A 103 13.02 -2.30 -2.00
C GLN A 103 12.71 -3.80 -1.89
N ILE A 104 11.44 -4.19 -1.74
CA ILE A 104 11.03 -5.60 -1.70
C ILE A 104 11.41 -6.31 -3.01
N THR A 105 11.13 -5.68 -4.15
CA THR A 105 11.51 -6.23 -5.47
C THR A 105 13.02 -6.43 -5.58
N GLU A 106 13.82 -5.47 -5.11
CA GLU A 106 15.28 -5.55 -5.12
C GLU A 106 15.83 -6.66 -4.22
N GLU A 107 15.29 -6.79 -3.01
CA GLU A 107 15.73 -7.78 -2.04
C GLU A 107 15.32 -9.21 -2.41
N THR A 108 14.25 -9.37 -3.18
CA THR A 108 13.67 -10.70 -3.51
C THR A 108 13.93 -11.13 -4.95
N GLY A 109 14.31 -10.20 -5.83
CA GLY A 109 14.35 -10.44 -7.27
C GLY A 109 12.97 -10.71 -7.89
N SER A 110 11.88 -10.53 -7.13
CA SER A 110 10.52 -10.81 -7.58
C SER A 110 9.87 -9.58 -8.20
N GLY A 111 9.81 -9.55 -9.53
CA GLY A 111 9.16 -8.48 -10.30
C GLY A 111 10.13 -7.45 -10.85
N PHE A 112 9.62 -6.26 -11.17
CA PHE A 112 10.39 -5.14 -11.73
C PHE A 112 10.25 -3.89 -10.87
N LYS A 113 11.30 -3.06 -10.83
CA LYS A 113 11.25 -1.77 -10.11
C LYS A 113 10.33 -0.82 -10.86
N ASP A 114 9.47 -0.12 -10.13
CA ASP A 114 8.73 1.03 -10.61
C ASP A 114 9.67 2.25 -10.59
N ILE A 115 10.26 2.55 -11.74
CA ILE A 115 11.13 3.71 -11.91
C ILE A 115 10.28 4.85 -12.47
N LYS A 116 9.92 5.82 -11.62
CA LYS A 116 9.29 7.06 -12.07
C LYS A 116 10.34 7.99 -12.67
N MET A 117 10.52 7.92 -13.99
CA MET A 117 11.28 8.94 -14.73
C MET A 117 10.38 10.16 -14.97
N ASN A 118 10.88 11.37 -14.66
CA ASN A 118 10.25 12.66 -14.98
C ASN A 118 8.92 12.97 -14.26
N HIS A 119 8.89 12.91 -12.93
CA HIS A 119 7.84 13.61 -12.18
C HIS A 119 8.42 14.94 -11.65
N ALA A 120 7.75 16.06 -11.89
CA ALA A 120 8.14 17.44 -11.51
C ALA A 120 8.18 17.69 -9.98
N SER A 121 8.51 16.67 -9.20
CA SER A 121 8.65 16.72 -7.74
C SER A 121 9.89 15.96 -7.30
N ALA A 122 10.78 15.69 -8.26
CA ALA A 122 12.17 15.36 -8.03
C ALA A 122 12.98 16.65 -8.26
N GLU A 123 12.75 17.64 -7.40
CA GLU A 123 13.63 18.78 -7.17
C GLU A 123 13.90 18.86 -5.67
#